data_AF-A0A1Y3BHK5-F1
#
_entry.id   AF-A0A1Y3BHK5-F1
#
_cell.length_a   1.000
_cell.length_b   1.000
_cell.length_c   1.000
_cell.angle_alpha   90.00
_cell.angle_beta   90.00
_cell.angle_gamma   90.00
#
_symmetry.space_group_name_H-M   'P 1'
#
loop_
_entity.id
_entity.type
_entity.pdbx_description
1 polymer ?
#
loop_
_entity_poly.entity_id
_entity_poly.type
_entity_poly.pdbx_seq_one_letter_code
_entity_poly.pdbx_strand_id
1 'polypeptide(L)'
;MGVFNFVDDGTLPGCAVLKLSDGRKRSMSLWVEFITASGYLSARKIRSRFQTLVAQACDKIPYRDMVKMIPDTSEVKLRIRERYIVQITPGISNDQTHIFCNKKQIRLINFI
;
A
#
# COMPACT_ATOMS: atom_id res chain seq x y z
N MET A 1 -12.40 -12.47 -11.87
CA MET A 1 -11.49 -11.58 -11.12
C MET A 1 -11.97 -11.40 -9.69
N GLY A 2 -11.06 -11.36 -8.71
CA GLY A 2 -11.38 -11.06 -7.31
C GLY A 2 -11.69 -9.57 -7.13
N VAL A 3 -12.97 -9.24 -6.95
CA VAL A 3 -13.45 -7.86 -6.80
C VAL A 3 -13.46 -7.48 -5.31
N PHE A 4 -12.99 -6.29 -4.99
CA PHE A 4 -13.06 -5.72 -3.65
C PHE A 4 -14.09 -4.61 -3.60
N ASN A 5 -14.93 -4.66 -2.56
CA ASN A 5 -15.83 -3.58 -2.21
C ASN A 5 -15.10 -2.58 -1.34
N PHE A 6 -15.30 -1.31 -1.66
CA PHE A 6 -14.96 -0.20 -0.79
C PHE A 6 -15.98 -0.14 0.34
N VAL A 7 -15.51 -0.19 1.58
CA VAL A 7 -16.35 -0.11 2.78
C VAL A 7 -15.81 1.01 3.66
N ASP A 8 -16.59 2.07 3.78
CA ASP A 8 -16.40 3.11 4.79
C ASP A 8 -17.54 2.96 5.80
N ASP A 9 -17.23 2.29 6.91
CA ASP A 9 -18.17 2.04 8.01
C ASP A 9 -18.01 3.05 9.15
N GLY A 10 -17.22 4.11 8.94
CA GLY A 10 -16.97 5.15 9.93
C GLY A 10 -16.16 4.70 11.15
N THR A 11 -15.66 3.46 11.18
CA THR A 11 -14.91 2.93 12.33
C THR A 11 -13.62 3.70 12.59
N LEU A 12 -12.98 4.22 11.53
CA LEU A 12 -11.76 5.01 11.61
C LEU A 12 -11.90 6.25 10.70
N PRO A 13 -12.03 7.46 11.27
CA PRO A 13 -12.19 8.68 10.50
C PRO A 13 -11.08 8.87 9.45
N GLY A 14 -11.48 9.18 8.21
CA GLY A 14 -10.55 9.37 7.08
C GLY A 14 -9.89 8.09 6.57
N CYS A 15 -10.39 6.93 7.00
CA CYS A 15 -9.93 5.61 6.57
C CYS A 15 -11.11 4.78 6.09
N ALA A 16 -10.83 3.90 5.14
CA ALA A 16 -11.78 2.89 4.70
C ALA A 16 -11.10 1.52 4.65
N VAL A 17 -11.85 0.50 4.25
CA VAL A 17 -11.33 -0.85 4.07
C VAL A 17 -11.81 -1.42 2.75
N LEU A 18 -10.98 -2.29 2.17
CA LEU A 18 -11.32 -3.06 0.98
C LEU A 18 -11.64 -4.49 1.40
N LYS A 19 -12.86 -4.96 1.13
CA LYS A 19 -13.32 -6.30 1.47
C LYS A 19 -13.68 -7.07 0.22
N LEU A 20 -13.21 -8.31 0.11
CA LEU A 20 -13.52 -9.16 -1.03
C LEU A 20 -15.04 -9.36 -1.13
N SER A 21 -15.60 -9.15 -2.33
CA SER A 21 -17.03 -9.22 -2.56
C SER A 21 -17.60 -10.64 -2.49
N ASP A 22 -16.79 -11.64 -2.88
CA ASP A 22 -17.12 -13.06 -2.82
C ASP A 22 -15.88 -13.86 -2.41
N GLY A 23 -15.94 -14.54 -1.27
CA GLY A 23 -14.87 -15.37 -0.71
C GLY A 23 -14.35 -16.44 -1.66
N ARG A 24 -15.22 -16.98 -2.53
CA ARG A 24 -14.85 -18.01 -3.52
C ARG A 24 -13.93 -17.46 -4.62
N LYS A 25 -13.89 -16.14 -4.79
CA LYS A 25 -13.05 -15.44 -5.78
C LYS A 25 -11.68 -15.01 -5.23
N ARG A 26 -11.32 -15.47 -4.03
CA ARG A 26 -10.06 -15.12 -3.35
C ARG A 26 -8.83 -15.47 -4.18
N SER A 27 -8.78 -16.68 -4.75
CA SER A 27 -7.68 -17.16 -5.59
C SER A 27 -7.58 -16.43 -6.93
N MET A 28 -8.64 -15.75 -7.36
CA MET A 28 -8.66 -14.93 -8.58
C MET A 28 -8.17 -13.49 -8.36
N SER A 29 -7.68 -13.16 -7.16
CA SER A 29 -7.10 -11.84 -6.86
C SER A 29 -5.59 -11.89 -7.00
N LEU A 30 -5.01 -10.91 -7.70
CA LEU A 30 -3.55 -10.70 -7.74
C LEU A 30 -2.96 -10.43 -6.35
N TRP A 31 -3.79 -9.90 -5.44
CA TRP A 31 -3.38 -9.53 -4.09
C TRP A 31 -3.68 -10.63 -3.06
N VAL A 32 -3.87 -11.89 -3.49
CA VAL A 32 -4.35 -13.00 -2.66
C VAL A 32 -3.55 -13.19 -1.35
N GLU A 33 -2.23 -13.01 -1.39
CA GLU A 33 -1.34 -13.16 -0.23
C GLU A 33 -1.59 -12.10 0.87
N PHE A 34 -2.20 -10.97 0.50
CA PHE A 34 -2.47 -9.85 1.40
C PHE A 34 -3.88 -9.84 1.98
N ILE A 35 -4.75 -10.77 1.54
CA ILE A 35 -6.12 -10.89 2.03
C ILE A 35 -6.11 -11.57 3.40
N THR A 36 -6.79 -10.99 4.40
CA THR A 36 -6.93 -11.60 5.73
C THR A 36 -7.84 -12.83 5.69
N ALA A 37 -7.87 -13.64 6.75
CA ALA A 37 -8.84 -14.74 6.86
C ALA A 37 -10.30 -14.24 6.73
N SER A 38 -10.57 -13.05 7.28
CA SER A 38 -11.87 -12.36 7.21
C SER A 38 -12.18 -11.68 5.87
N GLY A 39 -11.30 -11.77 4.86
CA GLY A 39 -11.55 -11.27 3.51
C GLY A 39 -11.19 -9.80 3.27
N TYR A 40 -10.51 -9.14 4.21
CA TYR A 40 -10.06 -7.75 4.04
C TYR A 40 -8.68 -7.68 3.40
N LEU A 41 -8.46 -6.71 2.52
CA LEU A 41 -7.15 -6.45 1.94
C LEU A 41 -6.26 -5.67 2.91
N SER A 42 -5.15 -6.25 3.35
CA SER A 42 -4.29 -5.64 4.36
C SER A 42 -3.30 -4.64 3.75
N ALA A 43 -3.60 -3.34 3.87
CA ALA A 43 -2.69 -2.25 3.52
C ALA A 43 -1.32 -2.35 4.22
N ARG A 44 -1.30 -2.87 5.46
CA ARG A 44 -0.07 -3.09 6.24
C ARG A 44 0.82 -4.17 5.61
N LYS A 45 0.25 -5.31 5.22
CA LYS A 45 1.02 -6.39 4.59
C LYS A 45 1.57 -5.96 3.22
N ILE A 46 0.75 -5.25 2.43
CA ILE A 46 1.18 -4.67 1.14
C ILE A 46 2.37 -3.73 1.35
N ARG A 47 2.27 -2.76 2.28
CA ARG A 47 3.38 -1.85 2.59
C ARG A 47 4.63 -2.60 3.03
N SER A 48 4.50 -3.58 3.92
CA SER A 48 5.65 -4.33 4.43
C SER A 48 6.37 -5.07 3.31
N ARG A 49 5.63 -5.72 2.40
CA ARG A 49 6.22 -6.41 1.24
C ARG A 49 6.86 -5.42 0.28
N PHE A 50 6.19 -4.30 0.01
CA PHE A 50 6.70 -3.23 -0.83
C PHE A 50 7.99 -2.62 -0.27
N GLN A 51 8.06 -2.38 1.05
CA GLN A 51 9.26 -1.89 1.71
C GLN A 51 10.45 -2.83 1.52
N THR A 52 10.26 -4.14 1.68
CA THR A 52 11.33 -5.13 1.42
C THR A 52 11.80 -5.09 -0.03
N LEU A 53 10.88 -4.99 -0.99
CA LEU A 53 11.23 -4.91 -2.41
C LEU A 53 12.01 -3.62 -2.74
N VAL A 54 11.59 -2.49 -2.18
CA VAL A 54 12.25 -1.20 -2.40
C VAL A 54 13.64 -1.17 -1.75
N ALA A 55 13.79 -1.73 -0.54
CA ALA A 55 15.09 -1.89 0.10
C ALA A 55 16.06 -2.67 -0.81
N GLN A 56 15.62 -3.85 -1.28
CA GLN A 56 16.42 -4.69 -2.19
C GLN A 56 16.72 -3.99 -3.52
N ALA A 57 15.80 -3.16 -4.03
CA ALA A 57 16.04 -2.39 -5.24
C ALA A 57 17.10 -1.30 -5.01
N CYS A 58 17.05 -0.58 -3.89
CA CYS A 58 18.06 0.43 -3.53
C CYS A 58 19.48 -0.16 -3.48
N ASP A 59 19.63 -1.43 -3.07
CA ASP A 59 20.92 -2.10 -3.03
C ASP A 59 21.47 -2.50 -4.41
N LYS A 60 20.59 -2.66 -5.41
CA LYS A 60 20.92 -3.20 -6.74
C LYS A 60 21.01 -2.17 -7.86
N ILE A 61 20.38 -1.00 -7.71
CA ILE A 61 20.34 0.02 -8.77
C ILE A 61 21.70 0.72 -8.97
N PRO A 62 21.98 1.27 -10.16
CA PRO A 62 23.21 2.05 -10.42
C PRO A 62 23.38 3.26 -9.49
N TYR A 63 22.28 3.79 -8.97
CA TYR A 63 22.27 4.98 -8.10
C TYR A 63 22.29 4.64 -6.60
N ARG A 64 22.69 3.42 -6.20
CA ARG A 64 22.68 2.95 -4.81
C ARG A 64 23.40 3.86 -3.82
N ASP A 65 24.41 4.61 -4.26
CA ASP A 65 25.16 5.54 -3.42
C ASP A 65 24.45 6.89 -3.25
N MET A 66 23.56 7.23 -4.18
CA MET A 66 22.76 8.45 -4.15
C MET A 66 21.36 8.24 -3.56
N VAL A 67 20.84 7.00 -3.53
CA VAL A 67 19.48 6.70 -3.10
C VAL A 67 19.52 5.68 -1.96
N LYS A 68 19.22 6.14 -0.75
CA LYS A 68 19.17 5.30 0.46
C LYS A 68 17.75 5.24 1.00
N MET A 69 17.32 4.06 1.43
CA MET A 69 16.05 3.93 2.14
C MET A 69 16.24 4.44 3.59
N ILE A 70 15.28 5.22 4.09
CA ILE A 70 15.30 5.70 5.48
C ILE A 70 14.87 4.54 6.40
N PRO A 71 15.67 4.18 7.43
CA PRO A 71 15.34 3.11 8.37
C PRO A 71 14.29 3.54 9.40
N ASP A 72 13.87 2.61 10.26
CA ASP A 72 13.02 2.83 11.44
C ASP A 72 11.65 3.47 11.17
N THR A 73 11.11 3.25 9.97
CA THR A 73 9.77 3.70 9.57
C THR A 73 9.00 2.56 8.90
N SER A 74 7.67 2.60 9.04
CA SER A 74 6.74 1.70 8.33
C SER A 74 6.30 2.24 6.95
N GLU A 75 6.73 3.45 6.61
CA GLU A 75 6.53 4.09 5.32
C GLU A 75 7.76 3.84 4.44
N VAL A 76 7.55 3.66 3.14
CA VAL A 76 8.67 3.59 2.20
C VAL A 76 9.14 5.00 1.90
N LYS A 77 10.28 5.37 2.47
CA LYS A 77 10.92 6.67 2.26
C LYS A 77 12.33 6.49 1.72
N LEU A 78 12.62 7.24 0.67
CA LEU A 78 13.94 7.32 0.07
C LEU A 78 14.55 8.68 0.37
N ARG A 79 15.82 8.69 0.73
CA ARG A 79 16.66 9.87 0.73
C ARG A 79 17.50 9.88 -0.54
N ILE A 80 17.35 10.95 -1.32
CA ILE A 80 18.03 11.13 -2.60
C ILE A 80 19.07 12.24 -2.45
N ARG A 81 20.34 11.91 -2.75
CA ARG A 81 21.51 12.80 -2.67
C ARG A 81 21.62 13.53 -1.33
N GLU A 82 21.28 12.84 -0.24
CA GLU A 82 21.20 13.39 1.12
C GLU A 82 20.37 14.68 1.28
N ARG A 83 19.55 15.04 0.28
CA ARG A 83 18.85 16.33 0.22
C ARG A 83 17.34 16.21 0.13
N TYR A 84 16.85 15.27 -0.67
CA TYR A 84 15.42 15.13 -0.92
C TYR A 84 14.89 13.89 -0.22
N ILE A 85 13.74 14.01 0.44
CA ILE A 85 13.01 12.88 1.02
C ILE A 85 11.78 12.63 0.15
N VAL A 86 11.71 11.44 -0.42
CA VAL A 86 10.57 10.99 -1.24
C VAL A 86 9.86 9.86 -0.51
N GLN A 87 8.58 10.06 -0.21
CA GLN A 87 7.73 8.99 0.30
C GLN A 87 6.98 8.33 -0.86
N ILE A 88 7.14 7.02 -1.01
CA ILE A 88 6.40 6.23 -1.98
C ILE A 88 5.27 5.52 -1.24
N THR A 89 4.03 5.87 -1.58
CA THR A 89 2.85 5.28 -0.94
C THR A 89 2.12 4.41 -1.96
N PRO A 90 2.06 3.09 -1.77
CA PRO A 90 1.23 2.22 -2.60
C PRO A 90 -0.21 2.70 -2.59
N GLY A 91 -0.79 2.83 -3.78
CA GLY A 91 -2.17 3.24 -3.98
C GLY A 91 -2.94 2.20 -4.77
N ILE A 92 -4.23 2.09 -4.49
CA ILE A 92 -5.21 1.40 -5.34
C ILE A 92 -6.14 2.49 -5.86
N SER A 93 -6.39 2.52 -7.16
CA SER A 93 -7.33 3.47 -7.76
C SER A 93 -8.51 2.69 -8.34
N ASN A 94 -9.70 3.27 -8.18
CA ASN A 94 -10.82 3.03 -9.10
C ASN A 94 -11.15 4.37 -9.79
N ASP A 95 -12.04 4.36 -10.77
CA ASP A 95 -12.35 5.54 -11.61
C ASP A 95 -12.84 6.77 -10.82
N GLN A 96 -13.23 6.61 -9.54
CA GLN A 96 -13.81 7.67 -8.71
C GLN A 96 -13.05 7.90 -7.40
N THR A 97 -12.01 7.12 -7.10
CA THR A 97 -11.42 7.09 -5.76
C THR A 97 -9.98 6.58 -5.78
N HIS A 98 -9.07 7.37 -5.21
CA HIS A 98 -7.72 6.95 -4.90
C HIS A 98 -7.60 6.54 -3.42
N ILE A 99 -7.15 5.31 -3.22
CA ILE A 99 -6.97 4.64 -1.93
C ILE A 99 -5.47 4.50 -1.66
N PHE A 100 -4.95 5.29 -0.73
CA PHE A 100 -3.53 5.22 -0.36
C PHE A 100 -3.32 4.34 0.87
N CYS A 101 -2.38 3.41 0.80
CA CYS A 101 -2.04 2.53 1.92
C CYS A 101 -1.08 3.26 2.89
N ASN A 102 -1.54 4.17 3.76
CA ASN A 102 -0.67 4.87 4.74
C ASN A 102 -0.86 4.37 6.20
N LYS A 103 0.24 4.27 6.96
CA LYS A 103 0.44 4.01 8.41
C LYS A 103 -0.35 2.87 9.07
N LYS A 104 -1.65 2.68 8.84
CA LYS A 104 -2.45 1.51 9.26
C LYS A 104 -3.66 1.19 8.36
N GLN A 105 -3.99 1.99 7.34
CA GLN A 105 -5.24 1.83 6.58
C GLN A 105 -5.22 2.49 5.19
N ILE A 106 -6.27 2.21 4.42
CA ILE A 106 -6.63 2.80 3.14
C ILE A 106 -7.17 4.22 3.40
N ARG A 107 -6.48 5.26 2.93
CA ARG A 107 -6.94 6.65 3.01
C ARG A 107 -7.59 7.07 1.70
N LEU A 108 -8.80 7.63 1.79
CA LEU A 108 -9.48 8.34 0.71
C LEU A 108 -8.76 9.66 0.43
N ILE A 109 -8.41 9.91 -0.83
CA ILE A 109 -8.24 11.28 -1.33
C ILE A 109 -9.28 11.45 -2.43
N ASN A 110 -10.36 12.17 -2.13
CA ASN A 110 -11.25 12.70 -3.16
C ASN A 110 -10.53 13.87 -3.82
N PHE A 111 -10.21 13.74 -5.10
CA PHE A 111 -10.02 14.92 -5.94
C PHE A 111 -11.42 15.42 -6.28
N ILE A 112 -11.70 16.66 -5.91
CA ILE A 112 -12.92 17.41 -6.28
C ILE A 112 -13.05 17.40 -7.81
#